data_AF-A0A2H0CES1-F1
#
_entry.id   AF-A0A2H0CES1-F1
#
_cell.length_a   1.000
_cell.length_b   1.000
_cell.length_c   1.000
_cell.angle_alpha   90.00
_cell.angle_beta   90.00
_cell.angle_gamma   90.00
#
_symmetry.space_group_name_H-M   'P 1'
#
loop_
_entity.id
_entity.type
_entity.pdbx_description
1 polymer ?
#
loop_
_entity_poly.entity_id
_entity_poly.type
_entity_poly.pdbx_seq_one_letter_code
_entity_poly.pdbx_strand_id
1 'polypeptide(L)'
;RQIVCDACSGSGAKPGTKKIDCPTCHGRGQVLYSAGFVNVSQTCPKCRGEGSTIKSPCSKCDGAGKVRSTQKIEVTVPAGVDTGSRLRVQGEGDTGTRGGPSGDLYIYINVKEHPIFQRHGYDIICEVPISFPLATLGGEIEVPTLTGNVMMRIPEGTQSGRVFRLGSKGVKNLRGYGTGDQLVKVIMETPTHLTSEQKKFLKEFERVCSPSVNPISQSFMDKVKKIFKK
;
A
#
# COMPACT_ATOMS: atom_id res chain seq x y z
N ARG A 1 7.23 15.33 -15.47
CA ARG A 1 7.63 14.43 -16.58
C ARG A 1 8.25 15.25 -17.71
N GLN A 2 9.01 14.63 -18.59
CA GLN A 2 9.41 15.22 -19.87
C GLN A 2 8.26 15.11 -20.86
N ILE A 3 7.86 16.24 -21.43
CA ILE A 3 6.85 16.32 -22.48
C ILE A 3 7.48 16.79 -23.78
N VAL A 4 6.83 16.49 -24.90
CA VAL A 4 7.19 17.06 -26.20
C VAL A 4 7.18 18.58 -26.09
N CYS A 5 8.24 19.22 -26.59
CA CYS A 5 8.28 20.67 -26.63
C CYS A 5 7.22 21.16 -27.62
N ASP A 6 6.22 21.87 -27.10
CA ASP A 6 5.14 22.53 -27.85
C ASP A 6 5.67 23.48 -28.93
N ALA A 7 6.66 24.32 -28.60
CA ALA A 7 7.19 25.32 -29.52
C ALA A 7 7.77 24.71 -30.80
N CYS A 8 8.42 23.54 -30.71
CA CYS A 8 9.05 22.89 -31.86
C CYS A 8 8.39 21.56 -32.26
N SER A 9 7.28 21.19 -31.61
CA SER A 9 6.58 19.91 -31.79
C SER A 9 7.51 18.69 -31.76
N GLY A 10 8.51 18.71 -30.87
CA GLY A 10 9.47 17.60 -30.73
C GLY A 10 10.68 17.64 -31.69
N SER A 11 10.70 18.56 -32.65
CA SER A 11 11.80 18.64 -33.62
C SER A 11 13.10 19.18 -33.02
N GLY A 12 13.06 19.91 -31.90
CA GLY A 12 14.23 20.60 -31.35
C GLY A 12 14.74 21.77 -32.20
N ALA A 13 14.17 22.01 -33.38
CA ALA A 13 14.52 23.15 -34.23
C ALA A 13 13.66 24.37 -33.90
N LYS A 14 14.19 25.58 -34.14
CA LYS A 14 13.44 26.83 -34.00
C LYS A 14 12.19 26.79 -34.88
N PRO A 15 11.02 27.28 -34.42
CA PRO A 15 9.81 27.34 -35.24
C PRO A 15 10.08 27.95 -36.62
N GLY A 16 9.55 27.32 -37.69
CA GLY A 16 9.79 27.74 -39.07
C GLY A 16 11.12 27.25 -39.68
N THR A 17 12.02 26.69 -38.87
CA THR A 17 13.24 26.01 -39.36
C THR A 17 13.08 24.50 -39.29
N LYS A 18 13.90 23.77 -40.05
CA LYS A 18 13.88 22.30 -40.08
C LYS A 18 15.26 21.74 -39.74
N LYS A 19 15.28 20.49 -39.29
CA LYS A 19 16.52 19.72 -39.26
C LYS A 19 17.03 19.57 -40.70
N ILE A 20 18.34 19.66 -40.87
CA ILE A 20 18.99 19.40 -42.15
C ILE A 20 19.72 18.07 -42.09
N ASP A 21 19.87 17.40 -43.22
CA ASP A 21 20.65 16.17 -43.28
C ASP A 21 22.08 16.42 -42.80
N CYS A 22 22.59 15.46 -42.02
CA CYS A 22 23.95 15.55 -41.51
C CYS A 22 24.91 15.52 -42.71
N PRO A 23 25.78 16.54 -42.88
CA PRO A 23 26.64 16.61 -44.06
C PRO A 23 27.71 15.52 -44.10
N THR A 24 27.97 14.84 -42.97
CA THR A 24 28.98 13.78 -42.86
C THR A 24 28.43 12.40 -43.24
N CYS A 25 27.14 12.13 -42.96
CA CYS A 25 26.53 10.83 -43.26
C CYS A 25 25.36 10.91 -44.25
N HIS A 26 25.02 12.10 -44.74
CA HIS A 26 23.94 12.37 -45.70
C HIS A 26 22.62 11.70 -45.31
N GLY A 27 22.15 11.92 -44.07
CA GLY A 27 20.90 11.33 -43.58
C GLY A 27 21.04 9.93 -43.00
N ARG A 28 22.13 9.20 -43.26
CA ARG A 28 22.25 7.76 -42.92
C ARG A 28 22.47 7.46 -41.44
N GLY A 29 22.92 8.44 -40.65
CA GLY A 29 23.24 8.26 -39.22
C GLY A 29 24.51 7.44 -38.93
N GLN A 30 25.07 6.76 -39.92
CA GLN A 30 26.29 5.96 -39.82
C GLN A 30 27.29 6.32 -40.93
N VAL A 31 28.57 6.08 -40.66
CA VAL A 31 29.69 6.26 -41.59
C VAL A 31 30.45 4.95 -41.70
N LEU A 32 30.99 4.67 -42.89
CA LEU A 32 31.84 3.49 -43.10
C LEU A 32 33.29 3.87 -42.78
N TYR A 33 33.93 3.08 -41.93
CA TYR A 33 35.34 3.17 -41.64
C TYR A 33 36.04 1.93 -42.22
N SER A 34 36.96 2.14 -43.16
CA SER A 34 37.73 1.07 -43.79
C SER A 34 39.05 0.91 -43.07
N ALA A 35 39.26 -0.23 -42.41
CA ALA A 35 40.53 -0.63 -41.81
C ALA A 35 41.08 -1.83 -42.59
N GLY A 36 41.96 -1.55 -43.56
CA GLY A 36 42.46 -2.57 -44.48
C GLY A 36 41.33 -3.16 -45.33
N PHE A 37 41.19 -4.50 -45.32
CA PHE A 37 40.21 -5.24 -46.12
C PHE A 37 38.80 -5.31 -45.48
N VAL A 38 38.61 -4.72 -44.30
CA VAL A 38 37.34 -4.79 -43.56
C VAL A 38 36.67 -3.42 -43.53
N ASN A 39 35.40 -3.37 -43.94
CA ASN A 39 34.54 -2.20 -43.78
C ASN A 39 33.71 -2.35 -42.51
N VAL A 40 33.87 -1.42 -41.58
CA VAL A 40 33.11 -1.38 -40.32
C VAL A 40 32.16 -0.20 -40.36
N SER A 41 30.87 -0.45 -40.16
CA SER A 41 29.89 0.62 -39.97
C SER A 41 30.02 1.17 -38.56
N GLN A 42 30.26 2.47 -38.45
CA GLN A 42 30.33 3.18 -37.19
C GLN A 42 29.25 4.27 -37.13
N THR A 43 28.70 4.51 -35.94
CA THR A 43 27.79 5.64 -35.72
C THR A 43 28.48 6.96 -36.12
N CYS A 44 27.79 7.79 -36.91
CA CYS A 44 28.35 9.06 -37.37
C CYS A 44 28.70 9.95 -36.16
N PRO A 45 29.96 10.40 -35.99
CA PRO A 45 30.36 11.17 -34.81
C PRO A 45 29.71 12.56 -34.77
N LYS A 46 29.33 13.11 -35.92
CA LYS A 46 28.74 14.45 -36.04
C LYS A 46 27.28 14.51 -35.61
N CYS A 47 26.44 13.56 -36.04
CA CYS A 47 25.02 13.52 -35.67
C CYS A 47 24.70 12.44 -34.62
N ARG A 48 25.70 11.68 -34.17
CA ARG A 48 25.55 10.60 -33.17
C ARG A 48 24.42 9.62 -33.50
N GLY A 49 24.26 9.28 -34.77
CA GLY A 49 23.21 8.34 -35.22
C GLY A 49 21.84 8.95 -35.47
N GLU A 50 21.69 10.29 -35.44
CA GLU A 50 20.42 10.96 -35.72
C GLU A 50 20.18 11.18 -37.23
N GLY A 51 21.22 11.12 -38.06
CA GLY A 51 21.12 11.33 -39.51
C GLY A 51 20.92 12.80 -39.91
N SER A 52 20.47 13.64 -38.98
CA SER A 52 20.21 15.06 -39.19
C SER A 52 20.91 15.93 -38.15
N THR A 53 20.99 17.24 -38.39
CA THR A 53 21.60 18.24 -37.51
C THR A 53 20.70 19.47 -37.41
N ILE A 54 20.74 20.15 -36.26
CA ILE A 54 19.94 21.35 -35.98
C ILE A 54 20.85 22.58 -36.14
N LYS A 55 20.60 23.41 -37.17
CA LYS A 55 21.32 24.70 -37.34
C LYS A 55 20.83 25.77 -36.37
N SER A 56 19.53 25.79 -36.11
CA SER A 56 18.89 26.78 -35.25
C SER A 56 18.10 26.05 -34.17
N PRO A 57 18.68 25.86 -32.96
CA PRO A 57 18.00 25.16 -31.89
C PRO A 57 16.78 25.93 -31.40
N CYS A 58 15.76 25.21 -30.96
CA CYS A 58 14.60 25.78 -30.29
C CYS A 58 15.03 26.38 -28.95
N SER A 59 14.75 27.66 -28.72
CA SER A 59 15.10 28.37 -27.48
C SER A 59 14.42 27.83 -26.22
N LYS A 60 13.30 27.10 -26.37
CA LYS A 60 12.54 26.57 -25.22
C LYS A 60 13.10 25.23 -24.71
N CYS A 61 13.77 24.46 -25.56
CA CYS A 61 14.29 23.13 -25.21
C CYS A 61 15.78 22.94 -25.57
N ASP A 62 16.45 23.99 -26.01
CA ASP A 62 17.86 24.01 -26.40
C ASP A 62 18.27 22.88 -27.36
N GLY A 63 17.39 22.56 -28.31
CA GLY A 63 17.62 21.48 -29.27
C GLY A 63 17.20 20.08 -28.83
N ALA A 64 16.79 19.89 -27.57
CA ALA A 64 16.44 18.58 -27.04
C ALA A 64 15.09 18.02 -27.54
N GLY A 65 14.20 18.86 -28.05
CA GLY A 65 12.85 18.49 -28.50
C GLY A 65 11.86 18.16 -27.37
N LYS A 66 12.30 18.23 -26.11
CA LYS A 66 11.50 17.91 -24.93
C LYS A 66 11.77 18.90 -23.80
N VAL A 67 10.77 19.12 -22.95
CA VAL A 67 10.86 20.05 -21.82
C VAL A 67 10.31 19.40 -20.55
N ARG A 68 10.86 19.78 -19.39
CA ARG A 68 10.34 19.35 -18.10
C ARG A 68 9.04 20.11 -17.82
N SER A 69 7.97 19.38 -17.52
CA SER A 69 6.69 19.95 -17.14
C SER A 69 6.13 19.26 -15.89
N THR A 70 5.48 20.06 -15.05
CA THR A 70 4.70 19.59 -13.91
C THR A 70 3.28 19.32 -14.40
N GLN A 71 2.78 18.12 -14.14
CA GLN A 71 1.45 17.68 -14.57
C GLN A 71 0.72 17.16 -13.34
N LYS A 72 -0.56 17.50 -13.21
CA LYS A 72 -1.45 16.92 -12.21
C LYS A 72 -2.11 15.72 -12.86
N ILE A 73 -2.00 14.55 -12.23
CA ILE A 73 -2.58 13.30 -12.71
C ILE A 73 -3.55 12.85 -11.63
N GLU A 74 -4.83 12.77 -11.99
CA GLU A 74 -5.84 12.20 -11.12
C GLU A 74 -5.82 10.69 -11.25
N VAL A 75 -5.74 10.02 -10.11
CA VAL A 75 -5.55 8.58 -10.04
C VAL A 75 -6.59 8.02 -9.09
N THR A 76 -7.46 7.16 -9.60
CA THR A 76 -8.42 6.42 -8.79
C THR A 76 -7.73 5.20 -8.20
N VAL A 77 -7.62 5.16 -6.86
CA VAL A 77 -7.09 4.00 -6.14
C VAL A 77 -8.25 3.04 -5.85
N PRO A 78 -8.28 1.83 -6.43
CA PRO A 78 -9.38 0.90 -6.21
C PRO A 78 -9.46 0.45 -4.74
N ALA A 79 -10.67 0.26 -4.23
CA ALA A 79 -10.87 -0.33 -2.91
C ALA A 79 -10.26 -1.74 -2.85
N GLY A 80 -9.55 -2.06 -1.77
CA GLY A 80 -8.94 -3.37 -1.56
C GLY A 80 -7.46 -3.48 -1.90
N VAL A 81 -6.85 -2.44 -2.48
CA VAL A 81 -5.40 -2.39 -2.68
C VAL A 81 -4.64 -2.59 -1.38
N ASP A 82 -3.53 -3.32 -1.49
CA ASP A 82 -2.64 -3.62 -0.37
C ASP A 82 -1.24 -3.06 -0.62
N THR A 83 -0.40 -3.04 0.41
CA THR A 83 1.00 -2.65 0.29
C THR A 83 1.69 -3.50 -0.78
N GLY A 84 2.45 -2.84 -1.66
CA GLY A 84 3.10 -3.47 -2.81
C GLY A 84 2.22 -3.56 -4.06
N SER A 85 0.96 -3.15 -4.00
CA SER A 85 0.10 -3.04 -5.19
C SER A 85 0.69 -2.00 -6.17
N ARG A 86 0.70 -2.36 -7.45
CA ARG A 86 1.21 -1.53 -8.55
C ARG A 86 0.04 -1.06 -9.42
N LEU A 87 -0.14 0.24 -9.52
CA LEU A 87 -1.09 0.86 -10.44
C LEU A 87 -0.33 1.43 -11.65
N ARG A 88 -0.80 1.09 -12.85
CA ARG A 88 -0.24 1.58 -14.11
C ARG A 88 -1.15 2.67 -14.66
N VAL A 89 -0.61 3.86 -14.85
CA VAL A 89 -1.27 4.95 -15.58
C VAL A 89 -0.62 5.05 -16.96
N GLN A 90 -1.34 4.60 -17.97
CA GLN A 90 -0.81 4.43 -19.33
C GLN A 90 -0.52 5.79 -19.97
N GLY A 91 0.64 5.93 -20.62
CA GLY A 91 1.03 7.16 -21.34
C GLY A 91 1.38 8.35 -20.45
N GLU A 92 1.32 8.18 -19.13
CA GLU A 92 1.64 9.23 -18.16
C GLU A 92 3.12 9.29 -17.74
N GLY A 93 3.96 8.46 -18.36
CA GLY A 93 5.40 8.52 -18.24
C GLY A 93 6.03 9.64 -19.07
N ASP A 94 7.37 9.63 -19.13
CA ASP A 94 8.12 10.56 -19.95
C ASP A 94 7.89 10.30 -21.45
N THR A 95 7.91 11.37 -22.25
CA THR A 95 7.80 11.27 -23.71
C THR A 95 8.90 10.37 -24.28
N GLY A 96 8.52 9.52 -25.23
CA GLY A 96 9.46 8.69 -25.96
C GLY A 96 10.44 9.52 -26.79
N THR A 97 11.56 8.91 -27.16
CA THR A 97 12.53 9.52 -28.07
C THR A 97 12.21 9.15 -29.52
N ARG A 98 12.58 10.01 -30.47
CA ARG A 98 12.49 9.74 -31.93
C ARG A 98 11.08 9.32 -32.40
N GLY A 99 10.03 9.94 -31.86
CA GLY A 99 8.65 9.63 -32.20
C GLY A 99 8.07 8.39 -31.51
N GLY A 100 8.83 7.78 -30.58
CA GLY A 100 8.29 6.75 -29.70
C GLY A 100 7.18 7.28 -28.78
N PRO A 101 6.22 6.43 -28.38
CA PRO A 101 5.15 6.82 -27.47
C PRO A 101 5.71 7.18 -26.10
N SER A 102 4.92 7.91 -25.31
CA SER A 102 5.22 8.13 -23.90
C SER A 102 5.26 6.80 -23.14
N GLY A 103 6.14 6.74 -22.15
CA GLY A 103 6.15 5.64 -21.18
C GLY A 103 4.92 5.68 -20.28
N ASP A 104 4.90 4.76 -19.31
CA ASP A 104 3.83 4.71 -18.31
C ASP A 104 4.31 5.19 -16.94
N LEU A 105 3.37 5.71 -16.15
CA LEU A 105 3.60 6.00 -14.75
C LEU A 105 3.21 4.78 -13.90
N TYR A 106 4.14 4.31 -13.07
CA TYR A 106 3.89 3.25 -12.09
C TYR A 106 3.82 3.83 -10.70
N ILE A 107 2.71 3.55 -10.03
CA ILE A 107 2.45 4.00 -8.66
C ILE A 107 2.47 2.77 -7.77
N TYR A 108 3.38 2.77 -6.79
CA TYR A 108 3.46 1.75 -5.76
C TYR A 108 2.71 2.22 -4.53
N ILE A 109 1.76 1.41 -4.10
CA ILE A 109 0.91 1.72 -2.95
C ILE A 109 1.57 1.15 -1.70
N ASN A 110 1.71 1.99 -0.68
CA ASN A 110 2.10 1.59 0.65
C ASN A 110 1.00 2.00 1.63
N VAL A 111 0.37 1.02 2.28
CA VAL A 111 -0.69 1.24 3.25
C VAL A 111 -0.07 1.64 4.57
N LYS A 112 -0.46 2.80 5.09
CA LYS A 112 -0.01 3.28 6.40
C LYS A 112 -0.62 2.40 7.50
N GLU A 113 0.20 2.04 8.48
CA GLU A 113 -0.26 1.35 9.68
C GLU A 113 -1.32 2.17 10.41
N HIS A 114 -2.37 1.49 10.89
CA HIS A 114 -3.45 2.11 11.64
C HIS A 114 -3.28 1.78 13.13
N PRO A 115 -3.52 2.74 14.05
CA PRO A 115 -3.29 2.52 15.49
C PRO A 115 -4.17 1.43 16.11
N ILE A 116 -5.35 1.18 15.53
CA ILE A 116 -6.37 0.27 16.09
C ILE A 116 -6.58 -0.96 15.20
N PHE A 117 -6.34 -0.82 13.89
CA PHE A 117 -6.70 -1.85 12.91
C PHE A 117 -5.45 -2.46 12.32
N GLN A 118 -5.39 -3.78 12.36
CA GLN A 118 -4.34 -4.54 11.70
C GLN A 118 -4.95 -5.30 10.54
N ARG A 119 -4.43 -5.07 9.34
CA ARG A 119 -4.89 -5.79 8.16
C ARG A 119 -4.15 -7.11 8.01
N HIS A 120 -4.90 -8.20 7.84
CA HIS A 120 -4.34 -9.51 7.51
C HIS A 120 -5.03 -10.05 6.25
N GLY A 121 -4.41 -9.84 5.09
CA GLY A 121 -5.02 -10.16 3.80
C GLY A 121 -6.25 -9.29 3.52
N TYR A 122 -7.45 -9.89 3.51
CA TYR A 122 -8.71 -9.16 3.37
C TYR A 122 -9.45 -8.95 4.69
N ASP A 123 -8.95 -9.53 5.78
CA ASP A 123 -9.56 -9.40 7.09
C ASP A 123 -8.92 -8.25 7.87
N ILE A 124 -9.70 -7.70 8.80
CA ILE A 124 -9.24 -6.67 9.73
C ILE A 124 -9.28 -7.24 11.14
N ILE A 125 -8.18 -7.10 11.86
CA ILE A 125 -8.08 -7.46 13.27
C ILE A 125 -8.16 -6.17 14.08
N CYS A 126 -9.00 -6.19 15.11
CA CYS A 126 -9.16 -5.09 16.06
C CYS A 126 -9.14 -5.67 17.48
N GLU A 127 -8.30 -5.11 18.35
CA GLU A 127 -8.29 -5.45 19.76
C GLU A 127 -9.18 -4.47 20.53
N VAL A 128 -10.17 -4.99 21.25
CA VAL A 128 -11.15 -4.19 21.98
C VAL A 128 -11.06 -4.52 23.48
N PRO A 129 -10.66 -3.58 24.33
CA PRO A 129 -10.67 -3.78 25.77
C PRO A 129 -12.10 -3.80 26.30
N ILE A 130 -12.40 -4.73 27.21
CA ILE A 130 -13.67 -4.78 27.94
C ILE A 130 -13.44 -4.87 29.44
N SER A 131 -14.38 -4.35 30.22
CA SER A 131 -14.28 -4.38 31.67
C SER A 131 -14.50 -5.78 32.24
N PHE A 132 -13.89 -6.06 33.40
CA PHE A 132 -14.09 -7.31 34.14
C PHE A 132 -15.58 -7.66 34.38
N PRO A 133 -16.45 -6.73 34.83
CA PRO A 133 -17.87 -7.03 35.00
C PRO A 133 -18.55 -7.42 33.69
N LEU A 134 -18.25 -6.73 32.58
CA LEU A 134 -18.85 -7.01 31.28
C LEU A 134 -18.40 -8.37 30.71
N ALA A 135 -17.13 -8.73 30.89
CA ALA A 135 -16.63 -10.05 30.51
C ALA A 135 -17.33 -11.18 31.30
N THR A 136 -17.64 -10.92 32.57
CA THR A 136 -18.26 -11.90 33.48
C THR A 136 -19.76 -12.03 33.23
N LEU A 137 -20.47 -10.91 33.20
CA LEU A 137 -21.93 -10.82 33.17
C LEU A 137 -22.51 -10.70 31.75
N GLY A 138 -21.66 -10.57 30.73
CA GLY A 138 -22.10 -10.32 29.36
C GLY A 138 -22.77 -8.96 29.20
N GLY A 139 -23.12 -8.63 27.96
CA GLY A 139 -23.73 -7.35 27.61
C GLY A 139 -23.48 -7.00 26.16
N GLU A 140 -23.39 -5.71 25.85
CA GLU A 140 -23.13 -5.22 24.51
C GLU A 140 -22.02 -4.17 24.53
N ILE A 141 -21.21 -4.15 23.46
CA ILE A 141 -20.18 -3.13 23.24
C ILE A 141 -20.32 -2.54 21.86
N GLU A 142 -19.93 -1.28 21.73
CA GLU A 142 -19.76 -0.63 20.45
C GLU A 142 -18.36 -0.94 19.91
N VAL A 143 -18.28 -1.57 18.74
CA VAL A 143 -17.03 -1.93 18.08
C VAL A 143 -16.80 -1.04 16.87
N PRO A 144 -15.62 -0.37 16.77
CA PRO A 144 -15.29 0.41 15.59
C PRO A 144 -15.01 -0.51 14.39
N THR A 145 -15.56 -0.18 13.22
CA THR A 145 -15.26 -0.84 11.94
C THR A 145 -14.75 0.17 10.92
N LEU A 146 -14.27 -0.29 9.77
CA LEU A 146 -13.80 0.60 8.69
C LEU A 146 -14.88 1.55 8.15
N THR A 147 -16.17 1.23 8.34
CA THR A 147 -17.30 2.00 7.80
C THR A 147 -18.13 2.70 8.88
N GLY A 148 -17.72 2.65 10.15
CA GLY A 148 -18.47 3.16 11.29
C GLY A 148 -18.61 2.13 12.41
N ASN A 149 -19.34 2.47 13.46
CA ASN A 149 -19.46 1.61 14.63
C ASN A 149 -20.59 0.60 14.51
N VAL A 150 -20.44 -0.55 15.16
CA VAL A 150 -21.45 -1.61 15.20
C VAL A 150 -21.58 -2.14 16.62
N MET A 151 -22.82 -2.36 17.07
CA MET A 151 -23.09 -3.01 18.35
C MET A 151 -22.82 -4.52 18.25
N MET A 152 -22.01 -5.04 19.18
CA MET A 152 -21.66 -6.46 19.28
C MET A 152 -22.01 -6.99 20.66
N ARG A 153 -22.74 -8.11 20.71
CA ARG A 153 -23.08 -8.78 21.96
C ARG A 153 -21.90 -9.59 22.49
N ILE A 154 -21.61 -9.42 23.78
CA ILE A 154 -20.64 -10.19 24.55
C ILE A 154 -21.39 -11.23 25.39
N PRO A 155 -21.17 -12.53 25.16
CA PRO A 155 -21.71 -13.59 26.01
C PRO A 155 -21.14 -13.52 27.43
N GLU A 156 -21.92 -13.99 28.40
CA GLU A 156 -21.46 -14.24 29.77
C GLU A 156 -20.24 -15.17 29.81
N GLY A 157 -19.32 -14.90 30.74
CA GLY A 157 -18.10 -15.70 30.92
C GLY A 157 -17.11 -15.62 29.74
N THR A 158 -17.15 -14.54 28.94
CA THR A 158 -16.22 -14.33 27.83
C THR A 158 -14.79 -14.23 28.35
N GLN A 159 -13.93 -15.11 27.86
CA GLN A 159 -12.51 -15.16 28.24
C GLN A 159 -11.70 -14.11 27.47
N SER A 160 -10.66 -13.58 28.12
CA SER A 160 -9.71 -12.68 27.47
C SER A 160 -9.01 -13.37 26.30
N GLY A 161 -8.82 -12.65 25.19
CA GLY A 161 -8.29 -13.17 23.93
C GLY A 161 -9.33 -13.87 23.05
N ARG A 162 -10.59 -13.99 23.47
CA ARG A 162 -11.66 -14.54 22.62
C ARG A 162 -11.85 -13.66 21.37
N VAL A 163 -11.94 -14.31 20.21
CA VAL A 163 -12.15 -13.65 18.92
C VAL A 163 -13.60 -13.81 18.48
N PHE A 164 -14.24 -12.69 18.16
CA PHE A 164 -15.56 -12.63 17.54
C PHE A 164 -15.43 -12.21 16.08
N ARG A 165 -16.30 -12.75 15.22
CA ARG A 165 -16.28 -12.47 13.79
C ARG A 165 -17.47 -11.58 13.41
N LEU A 166 -17.17 -10.41 12.86
CA LEU A 166 -18.16 -9.54 12.22
C LEU A 166 -18.07 -9.76 10.71
N GLY A 167 -19.10 -10.41 10.16
CA GLY A 167 -19.16 -10.78 8.76
C GLY A 167 -19.20 -9.56 7.82
N SER A 168 -18.44 -9.60 6.73
CA SER A 168 -18.41 -8.57 5.68
C SER A 168 -18.00 -7.17 6.16
N LYS A 169 -17.24 -7.09 7.26
CA LYS A 169 -16.71 -5.84 7.85
C LYS A 169 -15.21 -5.63 7.64
N GLY A 170 -14.56 -6.49 6.85
CA GLY A 170 -13.17 -6.36 6.45
C GLY A 170 -12.99 -5.55 5.16
N VAL A 171 -11.99 -5.93 4.37
CA VAL A 171 -11.57 -5.24 3.15
C VAL A 171 -12.20 -5.90 1.91
N LYS A 172 -12.61 -5.08 0.94
CA LYS A 172 -13.14 -5.56 -0.34
C LYS A 172 -12.08 -6.34 -1.13
N ASN A 173 -12.46 -7.45 -1.75
CA ASN A 173 -11.57 -8.19 -2.62
C ASN A 173 -11.39 -7.46 -3.97
N LEU A 174 -10.14 -7.34 -4.44
CA LEU A 174 -9.80 -6.66 -5.70
C LEU A 174 -10.19 -7.46 -6.94
N ARG A 175 -10.09 -8.80 -6.89
CA ARG A 175 -10.19 -9.67 -8.07
C ARG A 175 -11.41 -10.58 -8.07
N GLY A 176 -12.31 -10.42 -7.11
CA GLY A 176 -13.46 -11.29 -6.94
C GLY A 176 -14.63 -10.59 -6.27
N TYR A 177 -15.65 -11.39 -5.97
CA TYR A 177 -16.81 -10.94 -5.24
C TYR A 177 -16.59 -11.14 -3.73
N GLY A 178 -17.10 -10.19 -2.94
CA GLY A 178 -17.10 -10.27 -1.49
C GLY A 178 -16.16 -9.28 -0.79
N THR A 179 -16.35 -9.23 0.53
CA THR A 179 -15.59 -8.43 1.48
C THR A 179 -15.09 -9.39 2.55
N GLY A 180 -13.87 -9.23 3.02
CA GLY A 180 -13.38 -9.97 4.18
C GLY A 180 -14.16 -9.63 5.45
N ASP A 181 -13.72 -10.19 6.56
CA ASP A 181 -14.36 -10.04 7.85
C ASP A 181 -13.55 -9.15 8.79
N GLN A 182 -14.20 -8.67 9.85
CA GLN A 182 -13.51 -8.08 10.97
C GLN A 182 -13.46 -9.07 12.14
N LEU A 183 -12.26 -9.38 12.59
CA LEU A 183 -11.96 -10.23 13.74
C LEU A 183 -11.72 -9.33 14.96
N VAL A 184 -12.65 -9.37 15.89
CA VAL A 184 -12.63 -8.58 17.11
C VAL A 184 -12.05 -9.44 18.23
N LYS A 185 -10.82 -9.18 18.61
CA LYS A 185 -10.16 -9.85 19.73
C LYS A 185 -10.43 -9.05 21.00
N VAL A 186 -11.17 -9.65 21.91
CA VAL A 186 -11.57 -9.01 23.16
C VAL A 186 -10.47 -9.18 24.20
N ILE A 187 -10.04 -8.10 24.83
CA ILE A 187 -9.04 -8.11 25.91
C ILE A 187 -9.74 -7.70 27.20
N MET A 188 -9.80 -8.59 28.19
CA MET A 188 -10.32 -8.21 29.50
C MET A 188 -9.31 -7.29 30.19
N GLU A 189 -9.75 -6.08 30.53
CA GLU A 189 -9.00 -5.16 31.36
C GLU A 189 -9.21 -5.50 32.83
N THR A 190 -8.11 -5.80 33.51
CA THR A 190 -8.12 -5.99 34.97
C THR A 190 -8.05 -4.61 35.62
N PRO A 191 -9.04 -4.20 36.44
CA PRO A 191 -9.09 -2.86 36.99
C PRO A 191 -7.92 -2.61 37.94
N THR A 192 -7.31 -1.43 37.82
CA THR A 192 -6.22 -0.96 38.68
C THR A 192 -6.75 0.08 39.67
N HIS A 193 -5.99 0.40 40.72
CA HIS A 193 -6.31 1.47 41.68
C HIS A 193 -7.70 1.36 42.35
N LEU A 194 -8.08 0.15 42.77
CA LEU A 194 -9.37 -0.09 43.44
C LEU A 194 -9.50 0.60 44.79
N THR A 195 -10.68 1.16 45.08
CA THR A 195 -11.05 1.72 46.39
C THR A 195 -11.21 0.62 47.45
N SER A 196 -11.20 1.00 48.73
CA SER A 196 -11.42 0.06 49.84
C SER A 196 -12.77 -0.67 49.73
N GLU A 197 -13.79 0.03 49.25
CA GLU A 197 -15.13 -0.53 49.05
C GLU A 197 -15.15 -1.55 47.89
N GLN A 198 -14.56 -1.22 46.74
CA GLN A 198 -14.45 -2.15 45.60
C GLN A 198 -13.68 -3.42 45.97
N LYS A 199 -12.57 -3.28 46.72
CA LYS A 199 -11.80 -4.42 47.23
C LYS A 199 -12.63 -5.30 48.17
N LYS A 200 -13.49 -4.69 49.00
CA LYS A 200 -14.40 -5.44 49.89
C LYS A 200 -15.34 -6.32 49.06
N PHE A 201 -15.97 -5.77 48.02
CA PHE A 201 -16.88 -6.55 47.17
C PHE A 201 -16.20 -7.70 46.44
N LEU A 202 -14.98 -7.51 45.94
CA LEU A 202 -14.23 -8.59 45.28
C LEU A 202 -13.87 -9.71 46.27
N LYS A 203 -13.53 -9.39 47.52
CA LYS A 203 -13.27 -10.40 48.56
C LYS A 203 -14.53 -11.17 48.97
N GLU A 204 -15.67 -10.50 49.07
CA GLU A 204 -16.93 -11.19 49.34
C GLU A 204 -17.34 -12.06 48.16
N PHE A 205 -17.15 -11.60 46.92
CA PHE A 205 -17.35 -12.41 45.72
C PHE A 205 -16.46 -13.66 45.72
N GLU A 206 -15.17 -13.52 46.05
CA GLU A 206 -14.24 -14.64 46.16
C GLU A 206 -14.71 -15.69 47.19
N ARG A 207 -15.24 -15.26 48.35
CA ARG A 207 -15.73 -16.18 49.39
C ARG A 207 -16.92 -17.03 48.97
N VAL A 208 -17.81 -16.49 48.13
CA VAL A 208 -18.99 -17.22 47.64
C VAL A 208 -18.70 -18.04 46.39
N CYS A 209 -17.57 -17.80 45.73
CA CYS A 209 -17.15 -18.55 44.55
C CYS A 209 -16.63 -19.94 44.93
N SER A 210 -17.04 -20.95 44.16
CA SER A 210 -16.46 -22.29 44.23
C SER A 210 -15.44 -22.49 43.10
N PRO A 211 -14.53 -23.48 43.17
CA PRO A 211 -13.52 -23.70 42.13
C PRO A 211 -14.07 -23.86 40.71
N SER A 212 -15.34 -24.28 40.57
CA SER A 212 -16.00 -24.48 39.27
C SER A 212 -16.16 -23.21 38.44
N VAL A 213 -16.15 -22.02 39.06
CA VAL A 213 -16.26 -20.74 38.35
C VAL A 213 -14.94 -20.30 37.71
N ASN A 214 -13.83 -20.97 38.03
CA ASN A 214 -12.49 -20.68 37.51
C ASN A 214 -11.86 -21.91 36.81
N PRO A 215 -12.49 -22.45 35.75
CA PRO A 215 -12.12 -23.74 35.16
C PRO A 215 -10.70 -23.76 34.57
N ILE A 216 -10.23 -22.64 34.01
CA ILE A 216 -8.88 -22.55 33.43
C ILE A 216 -7.81 -22.65 34.52
N SER A 217 -7.98 -21.90 35.61
CA SER A 217 -7.05 -21.93 36.76
C SER A 217 -7.02 -23.31 37.41
N GLN A 218 -8.20 -23.92 37.60
CA GLN A 218 -8.31 -25.26 38.15
C GLN A 218 -7.61 -26.31 37.26
N SER A 219 -7.88 -26.30 35.94
CA SER A 219 -7.25 -27.20 34.99
C SER A 219 -5.72 -27.06 34.97
N PHE A 220 -5.22 -25.82 35.06
CA PHE A 220 -3.78 -25.56 35.15
C PHE A 220 -3.18 -26.15 36.43
N MET A 221 -3.78 -25.89 37.59
CA MET A 221 -3.30 -26.41 38.88
C MET A 221 -3.31 -27.94 38.93
N ASP A 222 -4.32 -28.58 38.33
CA ASP A 222 -4.40 -30.03 38.23
C ASP A 222 -3.30 -30.62 37.35
N LYS A 223 -2.94 -29.95 36.24
CA LYS A 223 -1.79 -30.35 35.40
C LYS A 223 -0.48 -30.22 36.17
N VAL A 224 -0.29 -29.12 36.90
CA VAL A 224 0.91 -28.89 37.72
C VAL A 224 1.07 -29.99 38.78
N LYS A 225 0.00 -30.30 39.54
CA LYS A 225 0.02 -31.37 40.55
C LYS A 225 0.37 -32.74 39.96
N LYS A 226 0.00 -33.02 38.72
CA LYS A 226 0.38 -34.27 38.02
C LYS A 226 1.86 -34.33 37.67
N ILE A 227 2.49 -33.20 37.39
CA ILE A 227 3.92 -33.12 37.05
C ILE A 227 4.80 -33.41 38.27
N PHE A 228 4.45 -32.83 39.44
CA PHE A 228 5.23 -32.94 40.68
C PHE A 228 4.88 -34.17 41.56
N LYS A 229 3.99 -35.05 41.09
CA LYS A 229 3.67 -36.34 41.73
C LYS A 229 4.45 -37.52 41.09
N LYS A 230 5.43 -37.23 40.25
CA LYS A 230 6.48 -38.13 39.77
C LYS A 230 7.80 -37.75 40.43
#